data_AF-A0A6G8B0D6-F1
#
_entry.id   AF-A0A6G8B0D6-F1
#
_cell.length_a   1.000
_cell.length_b   1.000
_cell.length_c   1.000
_cell.angle_alpha   90.00
_cell.angle_beta   90.00
_cell.angle_gamma   90.00
#
_symmetry.space_group_name_H-M   'P 1'
#
loop_
_entity.id
_entity.type
_entity.pdbx_description
1 polymer ?
#
loop_
_entity_poly.entity_id
_entity_poly.type
_entity_poly.pdbx_seq_one_letter_code
_entity_poly.pdbx_strand_id
1 'polypeptide(L)'
;MKIFIIMIALILIAILLTIRIKHVLGRRRTEFEIIQSQQLINEAMNNLFTQTSIDHSLNLPEHLNSTLIANIWGHNVMAFEMQIEYKQRLDPKILQQSLNNELKKYCFQQQIPQIDQEIAPIVITDLWYDQIKPILHIDVANVNNQQTLAYLHDLKKLNQPFQT
;
A
#
# COMPACT_ATOMS: atom_id res chain seq x y z
N MET A 1 -39.65 -31.03 -25.64
CA MET A 1 -38.42 -31.37 -24.88
C MET A 1 -37.16 -30.71 -25.45
N LYS A 2 -36.82 -30.87 -26.74
CA LYS A 2 -35.58 -30.30 -27.32
C LYS A 2 -35.46 -28.77 -27.18
N ILE A 3 -36.54 -28.02 -27.44
CA ILE A 3 -36.57 -26.55 -27.31
C ILE A 3 -36.30 -26.10 -25.86
N PHE A 4 -36.85 -26.82 -24.87
CA PHE A 4 -36.65 -26.53 -23.46
C PHE A 4 -35.19 -26.76 -23.03
N ILE A 5 -34.56 -27.82 -23.53
CA ILE A 5 -33.14 -28.12 -23.29
C ILE A 5 -32.25 -27.04 -23.92
N ILE A 6 -32.54 -26.60 -25.14
CA ILE A 6 -31.80 -25.52 -25.82
C ILE A 6 -31.91 -24.21 -25.04
N MET A 7 -33.11 -23.88 -24.54
CA MET A 7 -33.33 -22.68 -23.74
C MET A 7 -32.55 -22.73 -22.41
N ILE A 8 -32.54 -23.86 -21.70
CA ILE A 8 -31.73 -24.04 -20.49
C ILE A 8 -30.23 -23.91 -20.79
N ALA A 9 -29.76 -24.51 -21.89
CA ALA A 9 -28.36 -24.42 -22.29
C ALA A 9 -27.94 -22.97 -22.59
N LEU A 10 -28.79 -22.19 -23.27
CA LEU A 10 -28.54 -20.78 -23.53
C LEU A 10 -28.48 -19.94 -22.25
N ILE A 11 -29.37 -20.20 -21.29
CA ILE A 11 -29.37 -19.53 -19.98
C ILE A 11 -28.07 -19.86 -19.22
N LEU A 12 -27.66 -21.13 -19.20
CA LEU A 12 -26.41 -21.54 -18.56
C LEU A 12 -25.18 -20.88 -19.20
N ILE A 13 -25.13 -20.80 -20.52
CA ILE A 13 -24.06 -20.11 -21.24
C ILE A 13 -24.02 -18.62 -20.88
N ALA A 14 -25.19 -17.95 -20.85
CA ALA A 14 -25.27 -16.54 -20.46
C ALA A 14 -24.78 -16.30 -19.02
N ILE A 15 -25.15 -17.18 -18.08
CA ILE A 15 -24.67 -17.14 -16.69
C ILE A 15 -23.15 -17.30 -16.65
N LEU A 16 -22.59 -18.30 -17.33
CA LEU A 16 -21.14 -18.52 -17.37
C LEU A 16 -20.38 -17.32 -17.97
N LEU A 17 -20.91 -16.71 -19.03
CA LEU A 17 -20.31 -15.52 -19.65
C LEU A 17 -20.30 -14.33 -18.70
N THR A 18 -21.42 -14.05 -18.01
CA THR A 18 -21.47 -12.93 -17.05
C THR A 18 -20.49 -13.11 -15.88
N ILE A 19 -20.35 -14.34 -15.36
CA ILE A 19 -19.37 -14.66 -14.32
C ILE A 19 -17.95 -14.41 -14.83
N ARG A 20 -17.61 -14.90 -16.03
CA ARG A 20 -16.28 -14.71 -16.64
C ARG A 20 -15.95 -13.24 -16.86
N ILE A 21 -16.89 -12.47 -17.41
CA ILE A 21 -16.70 -11.03 -17.65
C ILE A 21 -16.45 -10.28 -16.34
N LYS A 22 -17.26 -10.54 -15.30
CA LYS A 22 -17.09 -9.91 -13.98
C LYS A 22 -15.71 -10.22 -13.37
N HIS A 23 -15.26 -11.47 -13.46
CA HIS A 23 -13.95 -11.87 -12.94
C HIS A 23 -12.79 -11.20 -13.69
N VAL A 24 -12.82 -11.14 -15.02
CA VAL A 24 -11.73 -10.56 -15.81
C VAL A 24 -11.67 -9.04 -15.65
N LEU A 25 -12.82 -8.35 -15.71
CA LEU A 25 -12.87 -6.90 -15.55
C LEU A 25 -12.50 -6.47 -14.13
N GLY A 26 -12.92 -7.24 -13.11
CA GLY A 26 -12.55 -6.97 -11.72
C GLY A 26 -11.04 -7.01 -11.52
N ARG A 27 -10.35 -8.03 -12.05
CA ARG A 27 -8.87 -8.15 -11.94
C ARG A 27 -8.14 -6.95 -12.54
N ARG A 28 -8.54 -6.50 -13.72
CA ARG A 28 -7.90 -5.35 -14.38
C ARG A 28 -8.05 -4.05 -13.60
N ARG A 29 -9.19 -3.86 -12.93
CA ARG A 29 -9.41 -2.68 -12.06
C ARG A 29 -8.49 -2.72 -10.85
N THR A 30 -8.42 -3.87 -10.17
CA THR A 30 -7.49 -4.07 -9.05
C THR A 30 -6.03 -3.82 -9.47
N GLU A 31 -5.60 -4.39 -10.59
CA GLU A 31 -4.23 -4.19 -11.11
C GLU A 31 -3.94 -2.71 -11.39
N PHE A 32 -4.89 -2.01 -12.01
CA PHE A 32 -4.77 -0.58 -12.27
C PHE A 32 -4.70 0.24 -10.97
N GLU A 33 -5.57 -0.06 -9.99
CA GLU A 33 -5.56 0.60 -8.69
C GLU A 33 -4.25 0.38 -7.94
N ILE A 34 -3.70 -0.84 -8.00
CA ILE A 34 -2.39 -1.18 -7.44
C ILE A 34 -1.29 -0.33 -8.08
N ILE A 35 -1.26 -0.26 -9.42
CA ILE A 35 -0.23 0.50 -10.14
C ILE A 35 -0.31 1.99 -9.81
N GLN A 36 -1.51 2.56 -9.82
CA GLN A 36 -1.71 3.98 -9.47
C GLN A 36 -1.28 4.25 -8.02
N SER A 37 -1.61 3.34 -7.12
CA SER A 37 -1.24 3.44 -5.71
C SER A 37 0.27 3.36 -5.50
N GLN A 38 0.93 2.44 -6.19
CA GLN A 38 2.38 2.28 -6.16
C GLN A 38 3.10 3.52 -6.71
N GLN A 39 2.61 4.08 -7.82
CA GLN A 39 3.17 5.30 -8.42
C GLN A 39 3.05 6.48 -7.46
N LEU A 40 1.90 6.66 -6.82
CA LEU A 40 1.67 7.71 -5.85
C LEU A 40 2.57 7.57 -4.62
N ILE A 41 2.79 6.35 -4.12
CA ILE A 41 3.76 6.11 -3.03
C ILE A 41 5.18 6.43 -3.48
N ASN A 42 5.59 5.94 -4.66
CA ASN A 42 6.92 6.21 -5.18
C ASN A 42 7.15 7.72 -5.33
N GLU A 43 6.18 8.45 -5.87
CA GLU A 43 6.26 9.91 -6.01
C GLU A 43 6.38 10.60 -4.65
N ALA A 44 5.50 10.25 -3.70
CA ALA A 44 5.51 10.81 -2.36
C ALA A 44 6.83 10.57 -1.63
N MET A 45 7.38 9.36 -1.74
CA MET A 45 8.62 8.97 -1.08
C MET A 45 9.84 9.59 -1.77
N ASN A 46 9.88 9.66 -3.10
CA ASN A 46 10.94 10.40 -3.81
C ASN A 46 10.89 11.89 -3.43
N ASN A 47 9.71 12.50 -3.34
CA ASN A 47 9.55 13.89 -2.91
C ASN A 47 10.04 14.10 -1.47
N LEU A 48 9.61 13.23 -0.56
CA LEU A 48 10.04 13.20 0.83
C LEU A 48 11.57 13.23 0.93
N PHE A 49 12.26 12.32 0.26
CA PHE A 49 13.71 12.19 0.40
C PHE A 49 14.53 13.19 -0.43
N THR A 50 13.95 13.83 -1.45
CA THR A 50 14.63 14.86 -2.26
C THR A 50 14.45 16.28 -1.70
N GLN A 51 13.30 16.57 -1.09
CA GLN A 51 12.98 17.91 -0.57
C GLN A 51 13.32 18.09 0.91
N THR A 52 13.50 17.00 1.65
CA THR A 52 13.79 17.09 3.07
C THR A 52 15.27 17.42 3.30
N SER A 53 15.54 18.52 4.01
CA SER A 53 16.91 18.94 4.42
C SER A 53 17.52 18.09 5.54
N ILE A 54 16.89 16.97 5.87
CA ILE A 54 17.27 16.09 6.98
C ILE A 54 18.27 15.08 6.43
N ASP A 55 19.46 15.03 7.04
CA ASP A 55 20.38 13.92 6.82
C ASP A 55 19.78 12.66 7.44
N HIS A 56 19.09 11.87 6.62
CA HIS A 56 18.52 10.59 7.03
C HIS A 56 19.60 9.50 7.22
N SER A 57 20.88 9.80 6.97
CA SER A 57 21.96 8.80 6.92
C SER A 57 21.66 7.65 5.96
N LEU A 58 20.93 7.92 4.88
CA LEU A 58 20.53 6.96 3.85
C LEU A 58 21.35 7.15 2.56
N ASN A 59 21.58 6.05 1.84
CA ASN A 59 22.06 6.03 0.48
C ASN A 59 20.85 5.94 -0.45
N LEU A 60 20.35 7.10 -0.87
CA LEU A 60 19.18 7.16 -1.74
C LEU A 60 19.60 6.81 -3.19
N PRO A 61 18.92 5.84 -3.84
CA PRO A 61 19.06 5.65 -5.28
C PRO A 61 18.46 6.85 -6.02
N GLU A 62 18.81 7.00 -7.30
CA GLU A 62 18.26 8.05 -8.17
C GLU A 62 16.73 8.01 -8.24
N HIS A 63 16.16 6.80 -8.22
CA HIS A 63 14.73 6.57 -8.16
C HIS A 63 14.40 5.52 -7.11
N LEU A 64 13.63 5.92 -6.11
CA LEU A 64 13.06 5.01 -5.14
C LEU A 64 11.83 4.32 -5.72
N ASN A 65 11.84 2.98 -5.69
CA ASN A 65 10.75 2.15 -6.14
C ASN A 65 10.29 1.25 -4.99
N SER A 66 8.98 1.12 -4.84
CA SER A 66 8.36 0.19 -3.90
C SER A 66 7.97 -1.12 -4.58
N THR A 67 7.73 -2.17 -3.79
CA THR A 67 7.21 -3.47 -4.23
C THR A 67 5.91 -3.78 -3.49
N LEU A 68 4.88 -4.27 -4.18
CA LEU A 68 3.61 -4.66 -3.55
C LEU A 68 3.82 -5.83 -2.58
N ILE A 69 3.36 -5.68 -1.33
CA ILE A 69 3.36 -6.73 -0.28
C ILE A 69 1.95 -7.15 0.16
N ALA A 70 0.92 -6.66 -0.54
CA ALA A 70 -0.49 -6.90 -0.23
C ALA A 70 -0.89 -8.38 -0.22
N ASN A 71 -0.19 -9.24 -0.97
CA ASN A 71 -0.44 -10.68 -0.99
C ASN A 71 -0.29 -11.35 0.38
N ILE A 72 0.42 -10.71 1.33
CA ILE A 72 0.59 -11.19 2.71
C ILE A 72 -0.57 -10.73 3.60
N TRP A 73 -1.12 -9.55 3.34
CA TRP A 73 -2.06 -8.87 4.24
C TRP A 73 -3.54 -9.05 3.87
N GLY A 74 -3.86 -9.20 2.58
CA GLY A 74 -5.23 -9.44 2.14
C GLY A 74 -5.55 -8.91 0.75
N HIS A 75 -6.72 -9.32 0.24
CA HIS A 75 -7.19 -8.89 -1.07
C HIS A 75 -7.41 -7.36 -1.13
N ASN A 76 -6.86 -6.71 -2.17
CA ASN A 76 -6.95 -5.26 -2.41
C ASN A 76 -6.36 -4.35 -1.31
N VAL A 77 -5.53 -4.87 -0.42
CA VAL A 77 -4.73 -4.02 0.47
C VAL A 77 -3.68 -3.29 -0.37
N MET A 78 -3.50 -1.99 -0.16
CA MET A 78 -2.56 -1.16 -0.90
C MET A 78 -1.32 -0.88 -0.03
N ALA A 79 -0.56 -1.93 0.26
CA ALA A 79 0.66 -1.88 1.07
C ALA A 79 1.88 -2.30 0.25
N PHE A 80 2.97 -1.57 0.42
CA PHE A 80 4.18 -1.69 -0.38
C PHE A 80 5.42 -1.58 0.50
N GLU A 81 6.46 -2.31 0.15
CA GLU A 81 7.76 -2.25 0.81
C GLU A 81 8.74 -1.43 -0.04
N MET A 82 9.58 -0.65 0.63
CA MET A 82 10.75 0.00 0.04
C MET A 82 12.00 -0.45 0.78
N GLN A 83 13.07 -0.67 0.03
CA GLN A 83 14.38 -1.08 0.56
C GLN A 83 15.40 -0.02 0.22
N ILE A 84 16.04 0.56 1.24
CA ILE A 84 16.99 1.66 1.09
C ILE A 84 18.27 1.30 1.84
N GLU A 85 19.42 1.45 1.21
CA GLU A 85 20.70 1.28 1.90
C GLU A 85 20.91 2.39 2.94
N TYR A 86 21.44 2.06 4.11
CA TYR A 86 21.76 3.05 5.15
C TYR A 86 23.26 3.13 5.41
N LYS A 87 23.74 4.33 5.74
CA LYS A 87 25.10 4.59 6.23
C LYS A 87 25.20 4.37 7.74
N GLN A 88 24.19 4.83 8.47
CA GLN A 88 24.09 4.72 9.92
C GLN A 88 22.68 4.37 10.33
N ARG A 89 22.55 3.52 11.36
CA ARG A 89 21.24 3.21 11.97
C ARG A 89 20.80 4.38 12.84
N LEU A 90 19.59 4.86 12.57
CA LEU A 90 18.85 5.79 13.42
C LEU A 90 17.88 4.98 14.29
N ASP A 91 17.28 5.61 15.30
CA ASP A 91 16.17 4.96 16.02
C ASP A 91 14.98 4.77 15.05
N PRO A 92 14.53 3.53 14.80
CA PRO A 92 13.47 3.26 13.83
C PRO A 92 12.17 4.01 14.13
N LYS A 93 11.79 4.14 15.40
CA LYS A 93 10.54 4.79 15.80
C LYS A 93 10.62 6.30 15.57
N ILE A 94 11.75 6.90 15.91
CA ILE A 94 11.98 8.34 15.68
C ILE A 94 11.97 8.64 14.18
N LEU A 95 12.68 7.84 13.39
CA LEU A 95 12.72 8.00 11.94
C LEU A 95 11.32 7.82 11.32
N GLN A 96 10.61 6.75 11.69
CA GLN A 96 9.25 6.49 11.22
C GLN A 96 8.31 7.67 11.54
N GLN A 97 8.33 8.18 12.79
CA GLN A 97 7.50 9.30 13.19
C GLN A 97 7.84 10.57 12.39
N SER A 98 9.14 10.85 12.19
CA SER A 98 9.58 12.00 11.40
C SER A 98 9.10 11.91 9.95
N LEU A 99 9.29 10.76 9.30
CA LEU A 99 8.88 10.55 7.91
C LEU A 99 7.35 10.62 7.77
N ASN A 100 6.60 10.04 8.70
CA ASN A 100 5.13 10.13 8.71
C ASN A 100 4.62 11.57 8.87
N ASN A 101 5.30 12.40 9.67
CA ASN A 101 4.94 13.81 9.81
C ASN A 101 5.13 14.58 8.50
N GLU A 102 6.23 14.33 7.78
CA GLU A 102 6.49 14.97 6.48
C GLU A 102 5.55 14.42 5.39
N LEU A 103 5.26 13.12 5.36
CA LEU A 103 4.27 12.54 4.46
C LEU A 103 2.87 13.13 4.68
N LYS A 104 2.48 13.38 5.93
CA LYS A 104 1.21 14.05 6.24
C LYS A 104 1.15 15.46 5.65
N LYS A 105 2.25 16.23 5.72
CA LYS A 105 2.35 17.56 5.09
C LYS A 105 2.28 17.45 3.57
N TYR A 106 3.01 16.51 2.97
CA TYR A 106 2.97 16.24 1.53
C TYR A 106 1.54 15.93 1.07
N CYS A 107 0.85 15.01 1.75
CA CYS A 107 -0.53 14.64 1.41
C CYS A 107 -1.48 15.85 1.46
N PHE A 108 -1.32 16.70 2.47
CA PHE A 108 -2.10 17.93 2.60
C PHE A 108 -1.81 18.92 1.46
N GLN A 109 -0.53 19.14 1.13
CA GLN A 109 -0.10 20.05 0.06
C GLN A 109 -0.56 19.59 -1.32
N GLN A 110 -0.49 18.28 -1.60
CA GLN A 110 -0.92 17.68 -2.86
C GLN A 110 -2.43 17.37 -2.91
N GLN A 111 -3.18 17.72 -1.85
CA GLN A 111 -4.62 17.50 -1.75
C GLN A 111 -5.02 16.04 -2.01
N ILE A 112 -4.22 15.09 -1.51
CA ILE A 112 -4.49 13.67 -1.69
C ILE A 112 -5.79 13.33 -0.94
N PRO A 113 -6.78 12.68 -1.60
CA PRO A 113 -8.05 12.35 -0.96
C PRO A 113 -7.87 11.52 0.30
N GLN A 114 -8.52 11.94 1.38
CA GLN A 114 -8.50 11.28 2.67
C GLN A 114 -9.84 10.59 2.93
N ILE A 115 -9.82 9.29 3.23
CA ILE A 115 -11.04 8.49 3.46
C ILE A 115 -11.40 8.36 4.95
N ASP A 116 -10.45 8.60 5.85
CA ASP A 116 -10.59 8.53 7.30
C ASP A 116 -9.98 9.78 7.94
N GLN A 117 -10.64 10.40 8.92
CA GLN A 117 -10.22 11.69 9.47
C GLN A 117 -8.94 11.61 10.33
N GLU A 118 -8.65 10.45 10.92
CA GLU A 118 -7.52 10.27 11.83
C GLU A 118 -6.26 9.78 11.10
N ILE A 119 -6.44 9.06 9.99
CA ILE A 119 -5.36 8.42 9.25
C ILE A 119 -5.04 9.20 7.97
N ALA A 120 -3.76 9.52 7.77
CA ALA A 120 -3.32 10.21 6.55
C ALA A 120 -3.46 9.30 5.30
N PRO A 121 -3.61 9.88 4.09
CA PRO A 121 -3.72 9.09 2.86
C PRO A 121 -2.52 8.19 2.57
N ILE A 122 -1.31 8.58 2.99
CA ILE A 122 -0.10 7.77 2.89
C ILE A 122 0.52 7.66 4.27
N VAL A 123 0.84 6.43 4.70
CA VAL A 123 1.37 6.15 6.04
C VAL A 123 2.46 5.09 5.95
N ILE A 124 3.62 5.35 6.58
CA ILE A 124 4.63 4.33 6.87
C ILE A 124 4.13 3.51 8.06
N THR A 125 3.82 2.24 7.81
CA THR A 125 3.21 1.31 8.78
C THR A 125 4.26 0.61 9.64
N ASP A 126 5.42 0.30 9.06
CA ASP A 126 6.54 -0.30 9.77
C ASP A 126 7.87 0.16 9.17
N LEU A 127 8.92 0.11 9.99
CA LEU A 127 10.28 0.49 9.61
C LEU A 127 11.28 -0.29 10.45
N TRP A 128 12.14 -1.06 9.78
CA TRP A 128 13.12 -1.90 10.47
C TRP A 128 14.43 -2.03 9.67
N TYR A 129 15.51 -2.39 10.35
CA TYR A 129 16.83 -2.64 9.74
C TYR A 129 17.08 -4.13 9.54
N ASP A 130 17.55 -4.50 8.35
CA ASP A 130 17.97 -5.86 8.06
C ASP A 130 19.13 -6.25 8.99
N GLN A 131 19.11 -7.51 9.46
CA GLN A 131 20.07 -8.01 10.44
C GLN A 131 21.43 -8.37 9.82
N ILE A 132 21.46 -8.61 8.52
CA ILE A 132 22.60 -9.14 7.77
C ILE A 132 23.16 -8.06 6.82
N LYS A 133 22.30 -7.35 6.11
CA LYS A 133 22.65 -6.34 5.11
C LYS A 133 22.40 -4.92 5.64
N PRO A 134 23.10 -3.89 5.13
CA PRO A 134 22.84 -2.51 5.51
C PRO A 134 21.59 -1.95 4.80
N ILE A 135 20.48 -2.67 4.87
CA ILE A 135 19.21 -2.30 4.24
C ILE A 135 18.21 -1.88 5.34
N LEU A 136 17.57 -0.74 5.13
CA LEU A 136 16.40 -0.29 5.85
C LEU A 136 15.17 -0.64 5.02
N HIS A 137 14.24 -1.35 5.63
CA HIS A 137 12.96 -1.67 5.05
C HIS A 137 11.90 -0.73 5.60
N ILE A 138 11.06 -0.23 4.71
CA ILE A 138 10.01 0.74 5.00
C ILE A 138 8.73 0.23 4.37
N ASP A 139 7.77 -0.16 5.19
CA ASP A 139 6.45 -0.55 4.75
C ASP A 139 5.55 0.68 4.71
N VAL A 140 4.91 0.92 3.57
CA VAL A 140 4.08 2.09 3.30
C VAL A 140 2.73 1.66 2.76
N ALA A 141 1.66 2.24 3.32
CA ALA A 141 0.29 2.02 2.88
C ALA A 141 -0.29 3.28 2.23
N ASN A 142 -1.05 3.08 1.15
CA ASN A 142 -1.92 4.10 0.56
C ASN A 142 -3.36 3.83 0.97
N VAL A 143 -3.90 4.67 1.84
CA VAL A 143 -5.22 4.53 2.45
C VAL A 143 -6.28 5.12 1.52
N ASN A 144 -6.45 4.49 0.35
CA ASN A 144 -7.41 4.91 -0.68
C ASN A 144 -8.67 4.03 -0.74
N ASN A 145 -8.71 2.95 0.04
CA ASN A 145 -9.84 2.02 0.06
C ASN A 145 -10.08 1.46 1.47
N GLN A 146 -11.26 0.86 1.66
CA GLN A 146 -11.69 0.34 2.96
C GLN A 146 -10.87 -0.87 3.42
N GLN A 147 -10.34 -1.68 2.49
CA GLN A 147 -9.53 -2.85 2.80
C GLN A 147 -8.20 -2.44 3.46
N THR A 148 -7.56 -1.40 2.93
CA THR A 148 -6.31 -0.86 3.47
C THR A 148 -6.57 -0.17 4.81
N LEU A 149 -7.68 0.56 4.95
CA LEU A 149 -8.08 1.14 6.24
C LEU A 149 -8.30 0.07 7.31
N ALA A 150 -9.01 -1.01 6.98
CA ALA A 150 -9.23 -2.14 7.89
C ALA A 150 -7.90 -2.81 8.29
N TYR A 151 -7.00 -3.03 7.32
CA TYR A 151 -5.65 -3.52 7.57
C TYR A 151 -4.90 -2.66 8.60
N LEU A 152 -4.94 -1.32 8.47
CA LEU A 152 -4.30 -0.42 9.43
C LEU A 152 -4.92 -0.49 10.82
N HIS A 153 -6.24 -0.63 10.91
CA HIS A 153 -6.92 -0.82 12.20
C HIS A 153 -6.50 -2.12 12.88
N ASP A 154 -6.31 -3.18 12.11
CA ASP A 154 -5.86 -4.47 12.65
C ASP A 154 -4.39 -4.42 13.09
N LEU A 155 -3.50 -3.77 12.32
CA LEU A 155 -2.13 -3.51 12.76
C LEU A 155 -2.07 -2.71 14.07
N LYS A 156 -2.91 -1.68 14.20
CA LYS A 156 -2.98 -0.87 15.43
C LYS A 156 -3.36 -1.71 16.65
N LYS A 157 -4.23 -2.72 16.49
CA LYS A 157 -4.58 -3.65 17.58
C LYS A 157 -3.41 -4.56 17.94
N LEU A 158 -2.68 -5.08 16.95
CA LEU A 158 -1.52 -5.95 17.19
C LEU A 158 -0.37 -5.24 17.92
N ASN A 159 -0.21 -3.93 17.66
CA ASN A 159 0.82 -3.11 18.30
C ASN A 159 0.44 -2.59 19.70
N GLN A 160 -0.77 -2.92 20.20
CA GLN A 160 -1.14 -2.63 21.59
C GLN A 160 -0.66 -3.76 22.51
N PRO A 161 -0.03 -3.45 23.67
CA PRO A 161 0.31 -4.48 24.63
C PRO A 161 -0.96 -5.19 25.10
N PHE A 162 -0.92 -6.53 25.17
CA PHE A 162 -2.03 -7.31 25.73
C PHE A 162 -2.30 -6.80 27.15
N GLN A 163 -3.48 -6.22 27.35
CA GLN A 163 -4.00 -5.97 28.69
C GLN A 163 -4.52 -7.32 29.21
N THR A 164 -3.64 -8.11 29.82
CA THR A 164 -4.00 -9.32 30.59
C THR A 164 -4.34 -8.95 32.02
#